data_AF-A0A7Y5EY25-F1
#
_entry.id   AF-A0A7Y5EY25-F1
#
_cell.length_a   1.000
_cell.length_b   1.000
_cell.length_c   1.000
_cell.angle_alpha   90.00
_cell.angle_beta   90.00
_cell.angle_gamma   90.00
#
_symmetry.space_group_name_H-M   'P 1'
#
loop_
_entity.id
_entity.type
_entity.pdbx_description
1 polymer ?
#
loop_
_entity_poly.entity_id
_entity_poly.type
_entity_poly.pdbx_seq_one_letter_code
_entity_poly.pdbx_strand_id
1 'polypeptide(L)' 'MKKALFLSVFIISTCGLIYELLAGALSSYLLGESVTQFSLIIGVYLFAMGIGSFLSKSLES' A
#
# COMPACT_ATOMS: atom_id res chain seq x y z
N MET A 1 -8.00 -18.03 14.45
CA MET A 1 -8.30 -18.60 13.12
C MET A 1 -8.92 -17.57 12.16
N LYS A 2 -10.10 -16.99 12.41
CA LYS A 2 -10.78 -16.10 11.42
C LYS A 2 -10.17 -14.70 11.24
N LYS A 3 -9.62 -14.11 12.32
CA LYS A 3 -9.04 -12.76 12.29
C LYS A 3 -7.85 -12.62 11.31
N ALA A 4 -6.99 -13.64 11.21
CA ALA A 4 -5.83 -13.63 10.32
C ALA A 4 -6.21 -13.65 8.83
N LEU A 5 -7.29 -14.35 8.48
CA LEU A 5 -7.81 -14.40 7.11
C LEU A 5 -8.46 -13.07 6.71
N PHE A 6 -9.23 -12.46 7.62
CA PHE A 6 -9.84 -11.14 7.39
C PHE A 6 -8.80 -10.04 7.25
N LEU A 7 -7.73 -10.12 8.04
CA LEU A 7 -6.62 -9.17 7.95
C LEU A 7 -5.83 -9.35 6.66
N SER A 8 -5.54 -10.60 6.27
CA SER A 8 -4.88 -10.89 4.99
C SER A 8 -5.71 -10.40 3.80
N VAL A 9 -7.01 -10.72 3.76
CA VAL A 9 -7.87 -10.30 2.64
C VAL A 9 -8.00 -8.77 2.57
N PHE A 10 -8.02 -8.08 3.72
CA PHE A 10 -8.04 -6.62 3.78
C PHE A 10 -6.75 -6.00 3.22
N ILE A 11 -5.59 -6.54 3.61
CA ILE A 11 -4.28 -6.08 3.12
C ILE A 11 -4.15 -6.35 1.61
N ILE A 12 -4.51 -7.57 1.16
CA ILE A 12 -4.44 -7.96 -0.26
C ILE A 12 -5.40 -7.13 -1.12
N SER A 13 -6.62 -6.87 -0.66
CA SER A 13 -7.57 -6.01 -1.38
C SER A 13 -7.07 -4.57 -1.50
N THR A 14 -6.47 -4.03 -0.44
CA THR A 14 -5.89 -2.68 -0.45
C THR A 14 -4.70 -2.61 -1.41
N CYS A 15 -3.83 -3.61 -1.38
CA CYS A 15 -2.65 -3.68 -2.24
C CYS A 15 -3.04 -3.88 -3.72
N GLY A 16 -4.08 -4.68 -4.00
CA GLY A 16 -4.62 -4.86 -5.36
C GLY A 16 -5.15 -3.56 -5.97
N LEU A 17 -5.90 -2.76 -5.20
CA LEU A 17 -6.36 -1.44 -5.64
C LEU A 17 -5.20 -0.47 -5.90
N ILE A 18 -4.16 -0.52 -5.05
CA ILE A 18 -2.94 0.26 -5.28
C ILE A 18 -2.26 -0.18 -6.57
N TYR A 19 -2.21 -1.48 -6.88
CA TYR A 19 -1.60 -1.99 -8.12
C TYR A 19 -2.34 -1.53 -9.37
N GLU A 20 -3.68 -1.53 -9.35
CA GLU A 20 -4.49 -0.96 -10.44
C GLU A 20 -4.25 0.55 -10.61
N LEU A 21 -4.21 1.30 -9.49
CA LEU A 21 -3.91 2.72 -9.50
C LEU A 21 -2.48 2.99 -10.01
N LEU A 22 -1.53 2.13 -9.63
CA LEU A 22 -0.15 2.19 -10.10
C LEU A 22 -0.06 1.89 -11.59
N ALA A 23 -0.81 0.92 -12.12
CA ALA A 23 -0.86 0.62 -13.55
C ALA A 23 -1.46 1.76 -14.37
N GLY A 24 -2.47 2.46 -13.83
CA GLY A 24 -2.99 3.70 -14.39
C GLY A 24 -1.98 4.85 -14.33
N ALA A 25 -1.27 5.00 -13.21
CA ALA A 25 -0.21 5.99 -13.05
C ALA A 25 1.04 5.67 -13.92
N LEU A 26 1.38 4.40 -14.11
CA LEU A 26 2.45 3.90 -14.98
C LEU A 26 2.14 4.18 -16.45
N SER A 27 0.87 4.05 -16.85
CA SER A 27 0.42 4.51 -18.17
C SER A 27 0.64 6.02 -18.34
N SER A 28 0.49 6.79 -17.25
CA SER A 28 0.84 8.21 -17.18
C SER A 28 2.36 8.46 -17.10
N TYR A 29 3.14 7.50 -16.59
CA TYR A 29 4.61 7.58 -16.46
C TYR A 29 5.33 7.59 -17.82
N LEU A 30 4.68 7.05 -18.87
CA LEU A 30 5.11 7.21 -20.26
C LEU A 30 4.91 8.64 -20.79
N LEU A 31 4.06 9.46 -20.17
CA LEU A 31 3.69 10.82 -20.59
C LEU A 31 4.35 11.95 -19.78
N GLY A 32 4.98 11.66 -18.63
CA GLY A 32 5.86 12.60 -17.94
C GLY A 32 5.85 12.51 -16.42
N GLU A 33 6.92 13.03 -15.81
CA GLU A 33 7.04 13.37 -14.38
C GLU A 33 7.43 12.26 -13.39
N SER A 34 8.72 11.97 -13.34
CA SER A 34 9.42 11.12 -12.35
C SER A 34 9.16 11.47 -10.87
N VAL A 35 8.67 12.68 -10.58
CA VAL A 35 8.34 13.19 -9.24
C VAL A 35 7.14 12.48 -8.63
N THR A 36 6.11 12.19 -9.43
CA THR A 36 4.89 11.53 -8.92
C THR A 36 5.19 10.10 -8.48
N GLN A 37 5.99 9.35 -9.25
CA GLN A 37 6.38 8.00 -8.88
C GLN A 37 7.32 7.98 -7.68
N PHE A 38 8.29 8.90 -7.58
CA PHE A 38 9.15 8.98 -6.42
C PHE A 38 8.35 9.29 -5.15
N SER A 39 7.49 10.31 -5.20
CA SER A 39 6.65 10.71 -4.07
C SER A 39 5.65 9.62 -3.66
N LEU A 40 5.07 8.90 -4.64
CA LEU A 40 4.14 7.81 -4.39
C LEU A 40 4.82 6.59 -3.76
N ILE A 41 6.01 6.21 -4.22
CA ILE A 41 6.80 5.11 -3.62
C ILE A 41 7.13 5.44 -2.16
N ILE A 42 7.59 6.65 -1.88
CA ILE A 42 7.89 7.06 -0.51
C ILE A 42 6.62 7.16 0.34
N GLY A 43 5.51 7.65 -0.22
CA GLY A 43 4.21 7.69 0.46
C GLY A 43 3.70 6.30 0.85
N VAL A 44 3.72 5.35 -0.09
CA VAL A 44 3.36 3.94 0.18
C VAL A 44 4.30 3.30 1.20
N TYR A 45 5.60 3.56 1.09
CA TYR A 45 6.59 3.04 2.03
C TYR A 45 6.32 3.52 3.47
N LEU A 46 6.08 4.83 3.65
CA LEU A 46 5.75 5.40 4.96
C LEU A 46 4.39 4.92 5.48
N PHE A 47 3.40 4.77 4.60
CA PHE A 47 2.08 4.26 4.96
C PHE A 47 2.16 2.79 5.44
N ALA A 48 2.90 1.95 4.73
CA ALA A 48 3.13 0.56 5.12
C ALA A 48 3.88 0.45 6.46
N MET A 49 4.90 1.30 6.67
CA MET A 49 5.62 1.36 7.95
C MET A 49 4.71 1.84 9.10
N GLY A 50 3.82 2.80 8.85
CA GLY A 50 2.83 3.28 9.83
C GLY A 50 1.76 2.25 10.19
N ILE A 51 1.19 1.59 9.17
CA ILE A 51 0.25 0.47 9.36
C ILE A 51 0.93 -0.67 10.12
N GLY A 52 2.17 -1.04 9.75
CA GLY A 52 2.94 -2.07 10.42
C GLY A 52 3.13 -1.78 11.91
N SER A 53 3.45 -0.53 12.28
CA SER A 53 3.60 -0.11 13.68
C SER A 53 2.27 -0.16 14.45
N PHE A 54 1.16 0.26 13.84
CA PHE A 54 -0.17 0.21 14.47
C PHE A 54 -0.62 -1.24 14.71
N LEU A 55 -0.39 -2.13 13.75
CA LEU A 55 -0.69 -3.56 13.91
C LEU A 55 0.21 -4.21 14.95
N SER A 56 1.51 -3.89 14.98
CA SER A 56 2.41 -4.42 16.00
C SER A 56 1.94 -4.04 17.41
N LYS A 57 1.43 -2.83 17.58
CA LYS A 57 0.85 -2.38 18.85
C LYS A 57 -0.52 -3.01 19.17
N SER A 58 -1.29 -3.41 18.16
CA SER A 58 -2.57 -4.14 18.34
C SER A 58 -2.41 -5.65 18.56
N LEU A 59 -1.27 -6.24 18.15
CA LEU A 59 -0.97 -7.67 18.33
C LEU A 59 -0.21 -7.96 19.63
N GLU A 60 0.45 -6.96 20.21
CA GLU A 60 1.14 -7.07 21.50
C GLU A 60 0.22 -6.79 22.73
N SER A 61 -1.11 -6.79 22.56
CA SER A 61 -2.08 -6.73 23.66
C SER A 61 -3.08 -7.89 23.60
#